data_AF-A0A168KEI4-F1
#
_entry.id   AF-A0A168KEI4-F1
#
_cell.length_a   1.000
_cell.length_b   1.000
_cell.length_c   1.000
_cell.angle_alpha   90.00
_cell.angle_beta   90.00
_cell.angle_gamma   90.00
#
_symmetry.space_group_name_H-M   'P 1'
#
loop_
_entity.id
_entity.type
_entity.pdbx_description
1 polymer ?
#
loop_
_entity_poly.entity_id
_entity_poly.type
_entity_poly.pdbx_seq_one_letter_code
_entity_poly.pdbx_strand_id
1 'polypeptide(L)' 'MLIGDMKVCRDSESRRMLWNEGDEKYYSLGVDDPDYCVFEFTSDRGNYYFNLEKHIFTIEELSEDAISSV' A
#
# COMPACT_ATOMS: atom_id res chain seq x y z
N MET A 1 11.90 3.61 2.64
CA MET A 1 11.15 3.12 3.80
C MET A 1 10.04 4.10 4.09
N LEU A 2 8.80 3.69 3.85
CA LEU A 2 7.61 4.49 4.13
C LEU A 2 7.10 4.20 5.54
N ILE A 3 6.53 5.22 6.18
CA ILE A 3 5.87 5.16 7.48
C ILE A 3 4.45 5.69 7.25
N GLY A 4 3.48 5.14 7.97
CA GLY A 4 2.09 5.54 7.86
C GLY A 4 1.15 4.52 8.49
N ASP A 5 -0.13 4.66 8.18
CA ASP A 5 -1.19 3.89 8.76
C ASP A 5 -1.52 2.64 7.94
N MET A 6 -1.90 1.57 8.65
CA MET A 6 -2.33 0.31 8.07
C MET A 6 -3.77 0.04 8.47
N LYS A 7 -4.61 -0.29 7.49
CA LYS A 7 -6.01 -0.66 7.70
C LYS A 7 -6.27 -2.04 7.11
N VAL A 8 -7.00 -2.87 7.87
CA VAL A 8 -7.45 -4.18 7.42
C VAL A 8 -8.81 -4.05 6.75
N CYS A 9 -8.86 -4.31 5.44
CA CYS A 9 -10.08 -4.24 4.64
C CYS A 9 -10.66 -5.65 4.49
N ARG A 10 -11.87 -5.84 5.02
CA ARG A 10 -12.60 -7.12 4.99
C ARG A 10 -13.81 -7.08 4.06
N ASP A 11 -14.08 -5.93 3.44
CA ASP A 11 -15.19 -5.76 2.54
C ASP A 11 -14.97 -6.53 1.23
N SER A 12 -16.06 -7.02 0.68
CA SER A 12 -16.02 -7.87 -0.52
C SER A 12 -15.57 -7.12 -1.77
N GLU A 13 -15.70 -5.79 -1.81
CA GLU A 13 -15.25 -4.98 -2.95
C GLU A 13 -13.72 -4.90 -2.99
N SER A 14 -13.07 -4.51 -1.90
CA SER A 14 -11.61 -4.43 -1.80
C SER A 14 -10.94 -5.79 -2.03
N ARG A 15 -11.52 -6.86 -1.48
CA ARG A 15 -11.04 -8.24 -1.71
C ARG A 15 -11.11 -8.64 -3.18
N ARG A 16 -12.21 -8.36 -3.88
CA ARG A 16 -12.34 -8.65 -5.32
C ARG A 16 -11.44 -7.78 -6.19
N MET A 17 -11.25 -6.52 -5.81
CA MET A 17 -10.42 -5.58 -6.57
C MET A 17 -8.95 -5.99 -6.61
N LEU A 18 -8.45 -6.61 -5.55
CA LEU A 18 -7.03 -6.98 -5.40
C LEU A 18 -6.76 -8.47 -5.60
N TRP A 19 -7.77 -9.27 -5.92
CA TRP A 19 -7.62 -10.69 -6.23
C TRP A 19 -6.97 -10.90 -7.60
N ASN A 20 -5.91 -11.70 -7.67
CA ASN A 20 -5.19 -12.02 -8.91
C ASN A 20 -5.06 -13.53 -9.14
N GLU A 21 -4.78 -13.92 -10.38
CA GLU A 21 -4.44 -15.30 -10.71
C GLU A 21 -3.17 -15.73 -9.95
N GLY A 22 -3.23 -16.87 -9.27
CA GLY A 22 -2.19 -17.41 -8.40
C GLY A 22 -2.45 -17.22 -6.90
N ASP A 23 -3.38 -16.33 -6.52
CA ASP A 23 -3.78 -16.15 -5.12
C ASP A 23 -4.49 -17.40 -4.57
N GLU A 24 -5.13 -18.19 -5.43
CA GLU A 24 -5.78 -19.46 -5.06
C GLU A 24 -4.80 -20.49 -4.48
N LYS A 25 -3.50 -20.35 -4.75
CA LYS A 25 -2.46 -21.19 -4.14
C LYS A 25 -2.38 -20.99 -2.63
N TYR A 26 -2.66 -19.77 -2.16
CA TYR A 26 -2.61 -19.40 -0.74
C TYR A 26 -4.00 -19.43 -0.11
N TYR A 27 -5.03 -19.09 -0.88
CA TYR A 27 -6.43 -19.00 -0.45
C TYR A 27 -7.30 -19.94 -1.28
N SER A 28 -7.31 -21.22 -0.90
CA SER A 28 -7.93 -22.30 -1.69
C SER A 28 -9.44 -22.14 -1.88
N LEU A 29 -10.10 -21.35 -1.03
CA LEU A 29 -11.54 -21.05 -1.13
C LEU A 29 -11.82 -19.80 -1.97
N GLY A 30 -10.81 -19.25 -2.63
CA GLY A 30 -10.92 -18.09 -3.52
C GLY A 30 -11.06 -16.77 -2.76
N VAL A 31 -11.68 -15.78 -3.41
CA VAL A 31 -11.83 -14.42 -2.87
C VAL A 31 -12.68 -14.34 -1.58
N ASP A 32 -13.48 -15.37 -1.32
CA ASP A 32 -14.34 -15.45 -0.14
C ASP A 32 -13.72 -16.30 0.98
N ASP A 33 -12.47 -16.74 0.82
CA ASP A 33 -11.72 -17.44 1.87
C ASP A 33 -11.69 -16.59 3.16
N PRO A 34 -12.06 -17.15 4.33
CA PRO A 34 -12.08 -16.41 5.59
C PRO A 34 -10.68 -15.94 6.01
N ASP A 35 -9.62 -16.59 5.52
CA ASP A 35 -8.25 -16.22 5.79
C ASP A 35 -7.71 -15.15 4.81
N TYR A 36 -8.46 -14.85 3.73
CA TYR A 36 -8.11 -13.78 2.80
C TYR A 36 -8.58 -12.40 3.31
N CYS A 37 -7.61 -11.54 3.61
CA CYS A 37 -7.82 -10.14 3.88
C CYS A 37 -6.85 -9.28 3.06
N VAL A 38 -7.26 -8.04 2.77
CA VAL A 38 -6.43 -7.08 2.06
C VAL A 38 -6.12 -5.91 2.97
N PHE A 39 -4.96 -5.31 2.75
CA PHE A 39 -4.47 -4.21 3.56
C PHE A 39 -4.37 -2.94 2.73
N GLU A 40 -4.88 -1.85 3.31
CA GLU A 40 -4.74 -0.50 2.78
C GLU A 40 -3.65 0.19 3.62
N PHE A 41 -2.51 0.46 2.99
CA PHE A 41 -1.43 1.23 3.60
C PHE A 41 -1.46 2.67 3.07
N THR A 42 -1.50 3.64 3.97
CA THR A 42 -1.47 5.06 3.65
C THR A 42 -0.23 5.68 4.29
N SER A 43 0.72 6.14 3.47
CA SER A 43 1.97 6.72 3.97
C SER A 43 1.77 8.16 4.45
N ASP A 44 2.43 8.51 5.56
CA ASP A 44 2.55 9.90 6.05
C ASP A 44 3.91 10.53 5.69
N ARG A 45 4.98 9.73 5.72
CA ARG A 45 6.35 10.16 5.40
C ARG A 45 7.21 9.00 4.93
N GLY A 46 8.34 9.34 4.32
CA GLY A 46 9.29 8.38 3.78
C GLY A 46 10.74 8.71 4.10
N ASN A 47 11.56 7.68 4.06
CA ASN A 47 13.02 7.76 4.07
C ASN A 47 13.55 7.12 2.79
N TYR A 48 14.19 7.89 1.94
CA TYR A 48 14.91 7.41 0.77
C TYR A 48 16.39 7.26 1.11
N TYR A 49 16.95 6.07 0.86
CA TYR A 49 18.34 5.75 1.15
C TYR A 49 19.08 5.56 -0.17
N PHE A 50 20.06 6.40 -0.43
CA PHE A 50 20.87 6.36 -1.66
C PHE A 50 22.26 6.92 -1.40
N ASN A 51 23.29 6.32 -1.99
CA ASN A 51 24.67 6.77 -1.86
C ASN A 51 25.15 6.98 -0.40
N LEU A 52 24.78 6.06 0.51
CA LEU A 52 25.05 6.17 1.95
C LEU A 52 24.41 7.41 2.64
N GLU A 53 23.52 8.11 1.95
CA GLU A 53 22.75 9.23 2.47
C GLU A 53 21.28 8.82 2.72
N LYS A 54 20.65 9.51 3.66
CA LYS A 54 19.25 9.33 4.04
C LYS A 54 18.51 10.65 3.83
N HIS A 55 17.51 10.64 2.96
CA HIS A 55 16.62 11.76 2.70
C HIS A 55 15.25 11.46 3.31
N ILE A 56 14.78 12.32 4.21
CA ILE A 56 13.48 12.20 4.87
C ILE A 56 12.54 13.20 4.23
N PHE A 57 11.34 12.77 3.90
CA PHE A 57 10.30 13.60 3.29
C PHE A 57 8.93 13.24 3.85
N THR A 58 8.02 14.20 3.90
CA THR A 58 6.58 13.98 4.11
C THR A 58 5.88 13.77 2.76
N ILE A 59 4.71 13.13 2.76
CA ILE A 59 3.95 12.95 1.51
C ILE A 59 3.38 14.28 1.03
N GLU A 60 3.04 15.19 1.93
CA GLU A 60 2.55 16.54 1.62
C GLU A 60 3.59 17.32 0.80
N GLU A 61 4.86 17.34 1.24
CA GLU A 61 5.96 17.99 0.52
C GLU A 61 6.11 17.47 -0.92
N LEU A 62 6.02 16.15 -1.12
CA LEU A 62 6.10 15.55 -2.46
C LEU A 62 4.89 15.88 -3.34
N SER A 63 3.72 16.07 -2.72
CA SER A 63 2.49 16.39 -3.46
C SER A 63 2.49 17.82 -4.00
N GLU A 64 3.14 18.76 -3.31
CA GLU A 64 3.29 20.15 -3.75
C GLU A 64 4.26 20.27 -4.94
N ASP A 65 5.38 19.54 -4.90
CA ASP A 65 6.34 19.48 -6.00
C ASP A 65 5.73 18.88 -7.29
N ALA A 66 4.81 17.92 -7.15
CA ALA A 66 4.10 17.33 -8.28
C ALA A 66 3.14 18.32 -8.97
N ILE A 67 2.63 19.32 -8.23
CA ILE A 67 1.69 20.34 -8.75
C ILE A 67 2.45 21.56 -9.31
N SER A 68 3.59 21.94 -8.71
CA SER A 68 4.42 23.04 -9.21
C SER A 68 5.18 22.70 -10.51
N SER A 69 5.17 21.43 -10.92
CA SER A 69 5.83 20.93 -12.13
C SER A 69 4.91 20.89 -13.36
N VAL A 70 3.69 21.43 -13.27
CA VAL A 70 2.66 21.44 -14.34
C VAL A 70 2.38 22.86 -14.82
#